data_AF-A0A370HE24-F1
#
_entry.id   AF-A0A370HE24-F1
#
_cell.length_a   1.000
_cell.length_b   1.000
_cell.length_c   1.000
_cell.angle_alpha   90.00
_cell.angle_beta   90.00
_cell.angle_gamma   90.00
#
_symmetry.space_group_name_H-M   'P 1'
#
loop_
_entity.id
_entity.type
_entity.pdbx_description
1 polymer ?
#
loop_
_entity_poly.entity_id
_entity_poly.type
_entity_poly.pdbx_seq_one_letter_code
_entity_poly.pdbx_strand_id
1 'polypeptide(L)'
;MNSLERQLLSCLDALRELPSPGNVRSVRRAVLALRTAADELDLADPYERGVGNLYDYVDSSSRAAVADRLHWLSGSRAEYENELGSALAAARRGGSVYALSCQRDELGRLGERIEALPPQDREALRRLLSYIYMKNRQALDLAVCTDWGVSALRYRLEMGRADLAGAGS
;
A
#
# COMPACT_ATOMS: atom_id res chain seq x y z
N MET A 1 7.21 -2.59 9.58
CA MET A 1 7.04 -2.92 8.15
C MET A 1 7.76 -4.22 7.88
N ASN A 2 7.02 -5.28 7.51
CA ASN A 2 7.57 -6.63 7.30
C ASN A 2 8.64 -6.61 6.19
N SER A 3 9.70 -7.41 6.32
CA SER A 3 10.79 -7.51 5.34
C SER A 3 10.28 -7.96 3.97
N LEU A 4 9.32 -8.91 3.95
CA LEU A 4 8.66 -9.42 2.75
C LEU A 4 7.93 -8.30 2.01
N GLU A 5 7.12 -7.52 2.72
CA GLU A 5 6.36 -6.41 2.12
C GLU A 5 7.28 -5.41 1.41
N ARG A 6 8.40 -5.04 2.05
CA ARG A 6 9.37 -4.11 1.47
C ARG A 6 10.00 -4.69 0.20
N GLN A 7 10.36 -5.97 0.21
CA GLN A 7 10.94 -6.65 -0.94
C GLN A 7 9.95 -6.73 -2.10
N LEU A 8 8.66 -6.98 -1.83
CA LEU A 8 7.61 -7.00 -2.84
C LEU A 8 7.38 -5.64 -3.49
N LEU A 9 7.33 -4.57 -2.69
CA LEU A 9 7.23 -3.21 -3.21
C LEU A 9 8.45 -2.85 -4.08
N SER A 10 9.65 -3.23 -3.63
CA SER A 10 10.87 -3.04 -4.42
C SER A 10 10.83 -3.81 -5.75
N CYS A 11 10.27 -5.02 -5.77
CA CYS A 11 10.07 -5.78 -7.01
C CYS A 11 9.06 -5.10 -7.95
N LEU A 12 7.98 -4.56 -7.39
CA LEU A 12 6.97 -3.83 -8.15
C LEU A 12 7.54 -2.56 -8.79
N ASP A 13 8.29 -1.77 -8.02
CA ASP A 13 8.95 -0.57 -8.51
C ASP A 13 9.96 -0.92 -9.63
N ALA A 14 10.76 -1.98 -9.42
CA ALA A 14 11.72 -2.46 -10.43
C ALA A 14 11.05 -2.93 -11.72
N LEU A 15 9.86 -3.54 -11.67
CA LEU A 15 9.11 -3.91 -12.87
C LEU A 15 8.67 -2.67 -13.67
N ARG A 16 8.36 -1.57 -12.98
CA ARG A 16 7.78 -0.36 -13.58
C ARG A 16 8.82 0.59 -14.17
N GLU A 17 9.96 0.78 -13.50
CA GLU A 17 10.93 1.81 -13.89
C GLU A 17 11.70 1.47 -15.18
N LEU A 18 12.21 0.24 -15.31
CA LEU A 18 13.10 -0.15 -16.41
C LEU A 18 12.86 -1.60 -16.83
N PRO A 19 11.75 -1.90 -17.51
CA PRO A 19 11.40 -3.25 -17.92
C PRO A 19 12.30 -3.71 -19.07
N SER A 20 13.58 -4.03 -18.83
CA SER A 20 14.41 -4.78 -19.77
C SER A 20 14.11 -6.28 -19.63
N PRO A 21 14.32 -7.11 -20.68
CA PRO A 21 14.09 -8.56 -20.56
C PRO A 21 14.92 -9.21 -19.45
N GLY A 22 16.14 -8.69 -19.20
CA GLY A 22 17.00 -9.13 -18.11
C GLY A 22 16.44 -8.75 -16.74
N ASN A 23 15.96 -7.52 -16.58
CA ASN A 23 15.37 -7.04 -15.32
C ASN A 23 14.09 -7.82 -14.98
N VAL A 24 13.17 -7.97 -15.93
CA VAL A 24 11.90 -8.69 -15.72
C VAL A 24 12.15 -10.15 -15.26
N ARG A 25 13.13 -10.84 -15.85
CA ARG A 25 13.52 -12.20 -15.41
C ARG A 25 14.16 -12.20 -14.02
N SER A 26 14.95 -11.18 -13.69
CA SER A 26 15.54 -11.05 -12.35
C SER A 26 14.46 -10.83 -11.29
N VAL A 27 13.51 -9.93 -11.55
CA VAL A 27 12.34 -9.74 -10.67
C VAL A 27 11.54 -11.02 -10.54
N ARG A 28 11.26 -11.75 -11.64
CA ARG A 28 10.57 -13.05 -11.57
C ARG A 28 11.27 -14.04 -10.63
N ARG A 29 12.60 -14.11 -10.68
CA ARG A 29 13.39 -14.98 -9.77
C ARG A 29 13.31 -14.52 -8.32
N ALA A 30 13.41 -13.21 -8.08
CA ALA A 30 13.27 -12.64 -6.75
C ALA A 30 11.89 -12.97 -6.16
N VAL A 31 10.82 -12.75 -6.91
CA VAL A 31 9.45 -13.07 -6.48
C VAL A 31 9.28 -14.55 -6.17
N LEU A 32 9.84 -15.44 -7.00
CA LEU A 32 9.82 -16.88 -6.73
C LEU A 32 10.58 -17.26 -5.44
N ALA A 33 11.67 -16.57 -5.12
CA ALA A 33 12.42 -16.79 -3.89
C ALA A 33 11.64 -16.34 -2.64
N LEU A 34 10.70 -15.39 -2.78
CA LEU A 34 9.83 -14.92 -1.70
C LEU A 34 8.63 -15.83 -1.42
N ARG A 35 8.39 -16.83 -2.29
CA ARG A 35 7.20 -17.69 -2.20
C ARG A 35 7.04 -18.36 -0.85
N THR A 36 8.10 -18.97 -0.31
CA THR A 36 8.03 -19.66 0.99
C THR A 36 7.58 -18.73 2.10
N ALA A 37 8.12 -17.50 2.15
CA ALA A 37 7.71 -16.51 3.14
C ALA A 37 6.27 -16.01 2.93
N ALA A 38 5.78 -16.00 1.68
CA ALA A 38 4.38 -15.66 1.39
C ALA A 38 3.42 -16.80 1.77
N ASP A 39 3.83 -18.06 1.58
CA ASP A 39 3.05 -19.25 1.93
C ASP A 39 2.92 -19.42 3.46
N GLU A 40 3.82 -18.81 4.25
CA GLU A 40 3.80 -18.80 5.72
C GLU A 40 2.89 -17.73 6.35
N LEU A 41 2.31 -16.82 5.54
CA LEU A 41 1.44 -15.75 6.03
C LEU A 41 0.12 -16.30 6.61
N ASP A 42 -0.26 -15.80 7.79
CA ASP A 42 -1.56 -16.06 8.39
C ASP A 42 -2.65 -15.25 7.67
N LEU A 43 -3.39 -15.91 6.80
CA LEU A 43 -4.49 -15.27 6.08
C LEU A 43 -5.67 -14.88 6.99
N ALA A 44 -5.70 -15.31 8.26
CA ALA A 44 -6.67 -14.83 9.23
C ALA A 44 -6.38 -13.37 9.67
N ASP A 45 -5.10 -12.98 9.76
CA ASP A 45 -4.70 -11.60 10.04
C ASP A 45 -4.98 -10.71 8.81
N PRO A 46 -5.80 -9.65 8.93
CA PRO A 46 -6.03 -8.70 7.84
C PRO A 46 -4.75 -8.08 7.27
N TYR A 47 -3.72 -7.85 8.09
CA TYR A 47 -2.45 -7.30 7.61
C TYR A 47 -1.69 -8.30 6.75
N GLU A 48 -1.47 -9.52 7.25
CA GLU A 48 -0.76 -10.56 6.52
C GLU A 48 -1.53 -11.01 5.27
N ARG A 49 -2.86 -11.07 5.32
CA ARG A 49 -3.71 -11.24 4.14
C ARG A 49 -3.47 -10.17 3.08
N GLY A 50 -3.36 -8.90 3.48
CA GLY A 50 -3.06 -7.82 2.54
C GLY A 50 -1.68 -7.95 1.91
N VAL A 51 -0.66 -8.38 2.67
CA VAL A 51 0.68 -8.68 2.14
C VAL A 51 0.64 -9.90 1.19
N GLY A 52 -0.17 -10.91 1.50
CA GLY A 52 -0.42 -12.05 0.60
C GLY A 52 -1.05 -11.61 -0.72
N ASN A 53 -2.04 -10.72 -0.68
CA ASN A 53 -2.63 -10.14 -1.89
C ASN A 53 -1.60 -9.33 -2.71
N LEU A 54 -0.70 -8.60 -2.06
CA LEU A 54 0.41 -7.94 -2.74
C LEU A 54 1.34 -8.95 -3.43
N TYR A 55 1.72 -10.03 -2.74
CA TYR A 55 2.54 -11.10 -3.32
C TYR A 55 1.89 -11.68 -4.57
N ASP A 56 0.62 -12.06 -4.47
CA ASP A 56 -0.15 -12.65 -5.55
C ASP A 56 -0.28 -11.73 -6.77
N TYR A 57 -0.43 -10.44 -6.53
CA TYR A 57 -0.40 -9.43 -7.58
C TYR A 57 0.99 -9.33 -8.23
N VAL A 58 2.07 -9.26 -7.46
CA VAL A 58 3.44 -9.14 -8.00
C VAL A 58 3.85 -10.44 -8.74
N ASP A 59 3.45 -11.60 -8.25
CA ASP A 59 3.67 -12.89 -8.91
C ASP A 59 2.96 -12.94 -10.27
N SER A 60 1.66 -12.63 -10.33
CA SER A 60 0.92 -12.58 -11.60
C SER A 60 1.47 -11.53 -12.57
N SER A 61 1.83 -10.34 -12.08
CA SER A 61 2.41 -9.25 -12.87
C SER A 61 3.77 -9.62 -13.45
N SER A 62 4.65 -10.21 -12.65
CA SER A 62 5.96 -10.66 -13.12
C SER A 62 5.85 -11.77 -14.17
N ARG A 63 4.87 -12.68 -14.07
CA ARG A 63 4.59 -13.67 -15.12
C ARG A 63 4.11 -13.02 -16.41
N ALA A 64 3.16 -12.08 -16.32
CA ALA A 64 2.63 -11.36 -17.47
C ALA A 64 3.73 -10.56 -18.19
N ALA A 65 4.58 -9.85 -17.43
CA ALA A 65 5.70 -9.10 -17.98
C ALA A 65 6.74 -9.99 -18.68
N VAL A 66 6.96 -11.23 -18.21
CA VAL A 66 7.82 -12.21 -18.90
C VAL A 66 7.20 -12.69 -20.21
N ALA A 67 5.89 -12.93 -20.22
CA ALA A 67 5.17 -13.49 -21.37
C ALA A 67 5.01 -12.48 -22.51
N ASP A 68 4.49 -11.29 -22.21
CA ASP A 68 4.31 -10.21 -23.17
C ASP A 68 4.49 -8.84 -22.50
N ARG A 69 5.76 -8.38 -22.51
CA ARG A 69 6.17 -7.14 -21.88
C ARG A 69 5.48 -5.90 -22.46
N LEU A 70 5.32 -5.84 -23.79
CA LEU A 70 4.76 -4.66 -24.44
C LEU A 70 3.29 -4.51 -24.08
N HIS A 71 2.54 -5.62 -24.15
CA HIS A 71 1.14 -5.63 -23.74
C HIS A 71 0.97 -5.28 -22.26
N TRP A 72 1.87 -5.76 -21.39
CA TRP A 72 1.85 -5.44 -19.96
C TRP A 72 2.03 -3.93 -19.68
N LEU A 73 2.87 -3.22 -20.45
CA LEU A 73 3.16 -1.80 -20.24
C LEU A 73 2.11 -0.84 -20.83
N SER A 74 1.50 -1.20 -21.96
CA SER A 74 0.61 -0.30 -22.71
C SER A 74 -0.87 -0.69 -22.66
N GLY A 75 -1.22 -1.69 -21.86
CA GLY A 75 -2.61 -2.15 -21.71
C GLY A 75 -3.45 -1.21 -20.84
N SER A 76 -4.78 -1.33 -20.95
CA SER A 76 -5.75 -0.62 -20.10
C SER A 76 -5.47 -0.78 -18.60
N ARG A 77 -4.90 -1.93 -18.22
CA ARG A 77 -4.42 -2.24 -16.87
C ARG A 77 -3.44 -1.20 -16.30
N ALA A 78 -2.58 -0.61 -17.13
CA ALA A 78 -1.55 0.34 -16.68
C ALA A 78 -2.16 1.61 -16.06
N GLU A 79 -3.31 2.07 -16.58
CA GLU A 79 -4.01 3.25 -16.03
C GLU A 79 -4.51 3.00 -14.61
N TYR A 80 -5.18 1.87 -14.39
CA TYR A 80 -5.63 1.44 -13.06
C TYR A 80 -4.46 1.26 -12.09
N GLU A 81 -3.36 0.69 -12.57
CA GLU A 81 -2.14 0.50 -11.79
C GLU A 81 -1.48 1.82 -11.36
N ASN A 82 -1.56 2.86 -12.18
CA ASN A 82 -1.10 4.20 -11.87
C ASN A 82 -2.03 4.89 -10.85
N GLU A 83 -3.35 4.78 -11.03
CA GLU A 83 -4.34 5.29 -10.07
C GLU A 83 -4.14 4.63 -8.68
N LEU A 84 -4.00 3.31 -8.66
CA LEU A 84 -3.70 2.53 -7.44
C LEU A 84 -2.34 2.91 -6.85
N GLY A 85 -1.32 3.12 -7.67
CA GLY A 85 0.00 3.59 -7.22
C GLY A 85 -0.04 4.96 -6.56
N SER A 86 -0.82 5.89 -7.13
CA SER A 86 -1.05 7.22 -6.56
C SER A 86 -1.76 7.12 -5.20
N ALA A 87 -2.79 6.28 -5.11
CA ALA A 87 -3.47 6.03 -3.84
C ALA A 87 -2.54 5.42 -2.79
N LEU A 88 -1.71 4.44 -3.16
CA LEU A 88 -0.71 3.88 -2.24
C LEU A 88 0.26 4.95 -1.73
N ALA A 89 0.75 5.82 -2.63
CA ALA A 89 1.65 6.92 -2.26
C ALA A 89 0.97 7.90 -1.30
N ALA A 90 -0.29 8.25 -1.54
CA ALA A 90 -1.08 9.11 -0.65
C ALA A 90 -1.26 8.46 0.74
N ALA A 91 -1.63 7.18 0.81
CA ALA A 91 -1.79 6.46 2.06
C ALA A 91 -0.47 6.40 2.87
N ARG A 92 0.67 6.25 2.19
CA ARG A 92 2.01 6.24 2.83
C ARG A 92 2.44 7.60 3.35
N ARG A 93 2.05 8.70 2.70
CA ARG A 93 2.30 10.07 3.19
C ARG A 93 1.46 10.37 4.43
N GLY A 94 0.36 9.65 4.63
CA GLY A 94 -0.62 9.94 5.67
C GLY A 94 -1.40 11.23 5.36
N GLY A 95 -2.11 11.74 6.36
CA GLY A 95 -2.92 12.93 6.23
C GLY A 95 -3.96 13.03 7.33
N SER A 96 -4.83 14.04 7.23
CA SER A 96 -5.97 14.15 8.13
C SER A 96 -6.97 13.00 7.90
N VAL A 97 -7.77 12.69 8.91
CA VAL A 97 -8.87 11.71 8.81
C VAL A 97 -9.76 11.99 7.60
N TYR A 98 -10.04 13.27 7.32
CA TYR A 98 -10.86 13.68 6.19
C TYR A 98 -10.22 13.30 4.84
N ALA A 99 -8.96 13.65 4.61
CA ALA A 99 -8.28 13.36 3.34
C ALA A 99 -8.21 11.86 3.07
N LEU A 100 -7.90 11.07 4.10
CA LEU A 100 -7.83 9.60 3.99
C LEU A 100 -9.21 8.96 3.76
N SER A 101 -10.28 9.56 4.31
CA SER A 101 -11.66 9.13 4.08
C SER A 101 -12.10 9.41 2.64
N CYS A 102 -11.81 10.60 2.10
CA CYS A 102 -12.07 10.89 0.69
C CYS A 102 -11.35 9.90 -0.24
N GLN A 103 -10.08 9.62 0.07
CA GLN A 103 -9.30 8.64 -0.68
C GLN A 103 -9.90 7.22 -0.62
N ARG A 104 -10.46 6.82 0.54
CA ARG A 104 -11.16 5.54 0.68
C ARG A 104 -12.39 5.45 -0.24
N ASP A 105 -13.14 6.53 -0.37
CA ASP A 105 -14.31 6.60 -1.23
C ASP A 105 -13.91 6.56 -2.71
N GLU A 106 -12.82 7.23 -3.09
CA GLU A 106 -12.22 7.15 -4.43
C GLU A 106 -11.78 5.71 -4.78
N LEU A 107 -11.14 5.01 -3.82
CA LEU A 107 -10.80 3.60 -3.98
C LEU A 107 -12.05 2.73 -4.19
N GLY A 108 -13.19 3.09 -3.58
CA GLY A 108 -14.48 2.43 -3.79
C GLY A 108 -14.93 2.49 -5.24
N ARG A 109 -14.95 3.70 -5.80
CA ARG A 109 -15.30 3.93 -7.20
C ARG A 109 -14.31 3.26 -8.16
N LEU A 110 -13.03 3.26 -7.80
CA LEU A 110 -12.00 2.56 -8.58
C LEU A 110 -12.24 1.04 -8.57
N GLY A 111 -12.64 0.47 -7.43
CA GLY A 111 -13.05 -0.93 -7.32
C GLY A 111 -14.20 -1.28 -8.25
N GLU A 112 -15.26 -0.47 -8.27
CA GLU A 112 -16.40 -0.66 -9.20
C GLU A 112 -15.96 -0.62 -10.67
N ARG A 113 -15.05 0.28 -11.04
CA ARG A 113 -14.48 0.34 -12.40
C ARG A 113 -13.63 -0.90 -12.72
N ILE A 114 -12.89 -1.43 -11.74
CA ILE A 114 -12.11 -2.67 -11.89
C ILE A 114 -13.04 -3.88 -12.11
N GLU A 115 -14.23 -3.90 -11.51
CA GLU A 115 -15.20 -4.98 -11.69
C GLU A 115 -15.68 -5.15 -13.14
N ALA A 116 -15.74 -4.05 -13.89
CA ALA A 116 -16.15 -4.06 -15.28
C ALA A 116 -15.07 -4.61 -16.24
N LEU A 117 -13.85 -4.87 -15.76
CA LEU A 117 -12.74 -5.35 -16.59
C LEU A 117 -12.84 -6.84 -16.93
N PRO A 118 -12.17 -7.28 -18.02
CA PRO A 118 -11.99 -8.69 -18.30
C PRO A 118 -11.42 -9.46 -17.09
N PRO A 119 -11.82 -10.72 -16.87
CA PRO A 119 -11.42 -11.49 -15.68
C PRO A 119 -9.91 -11.53 -15.42
N GLN A 120 -9.12 -11.60 -16.49
CA GLN A 120 -7.66 -11.67 -16.45
C GLN A 120 -6.99 -10.45 -15.80
N ASP A 121 -7.50 -9.24 -16.04
CA ASP A 121 -6.96 -8.00 -15.47
C ASP A 121 -7.59 -7.68 -14.12
N ARG A 122 -8.89 -7.96 -14.01
CA ARG A 122 -9.69 -7.71 -12.80
C ARG A 122 -9.12 -8.40 -11.57
N GLU A 123 -8.78 -9.68 -11.66
CA GLU A 123 -8.32 -10.43 -10.48
C GLU A 123 -6.97 -9.92 -9.95
N ALA A 124 -6.03 -9.60 -10.86
CA ALA A 124 -4.76 -9.00 -10.47
C ALA A 124 -4.97 -7.63 -9.81
N LEU A 125 -5.79 -6.77 -10.44
CA LEU A 125 -6.07 -5.43 -9.90
C LEU A 125 -6.84 -5.46 -8.57
N ARG A 126 -7.73 -6.43 -8.37
CA ARG A 126 -8.43 -6.65 -7.09
C ARG A 126 -7.46 -6.94 -5.95
N ARG A 127 -6.44 -7.76 -6.20
CA ARG A 127 -5.42 -8.11 -5.20
C ARG A 127 -4.60 -6.87 -4.81
N LEU A 128 -4.17 -6.07 -5.78
CA LEU A 128 -3.49 -4.80 -5.52
C LEU A 128 -4.40 -3.82 -4.76
N LEU A 129 -5.66 -3.68 -5.18
CA LEU A 129 -6.65 -2.83 -4.52
C LEU A 129 -6.87 -3.26 -3.06
N SER A 130 -6.97 -4.55 -2.79
CA SER A 130 -7.12 -5.07 -1.42
C SER A 130 -5.94 -4.70 -0.52
N TYR A 131 -4.71 -4.83 -1.02
CA TYR A 131 -3.52 -4.37 -0.29
C TYR A 131 -3.55 -2.85 -0.02
N ILE A 132 -3.98 -2.05 -1.00
CA ILE A 132 -4.06 -0.58 -0.84
C ILE A 132 -5.16 -0.18 0.15
N TYR A 133 -6.30 -0.87 0.15
CA TYR A 133 -7.34 -0.67 1.17
C TYR A 133 -6.82 -0.94 2.57
N MET A 134 -6.07 -2.03 2.75
CA MET A 134 -5.40 -2.31 4.02
C MET A 134 -4.49 -1.16 4.42
N LYS A 135 -3.70 -0.59 3.49
CA LYS A 135 -2.83 0.56 3.78
C LYS A 135 -3.58 1.84 4.10
N ASN A 136 -4.62 2.16 3.35
CA ASN A 136 -5.46 3.32 3.63
C ASN A 136 -6.12 3.19 5.01
N ARG A 137 -6.59 1.99 5.38
CA ARG A 137 -7.14 1.72 6.72
C ARG A 137 -6.10 1.92 7.82
N GLN A 138 -4.89 1.37 7.67
CA GLN A 138 -3.80 1.58 8.63
C GLN A 138 -3.46 3.07 8.81
N ALA A 139 -3.44 3.82 7.70
CA ALA A 139 -3.20 5.26 7.73
C ALA A 139 -4.35 6.01 8.43
N LEU A 140 -5.61 5.61 8.17
CA LEU A 140 -6.78 6.19 8.81
C LEU A 140 -6.79 5.94 10.32
N ASP A 141 -6.52 4.70 10.74
CA ASP A 141 -6.45 4.32 12.15
C ASP A 141 -5.39 5.16 12.88
N LEU A 142 -4.21 5.35 12.26
CA LEU A 142 -3.15 6.21 12.78
C LEU A 142 -3.56 7.68 12.84
N ALA A 143 -4.21 8.20 11.81
CA ALA A 143 -4.70 9.58 11.76
C ALA A 143 -5.78 9.83 12.82
N VAL A 144 -6.71 8.89 13.03
CA VAL A 144 -7.71 8.96 14.10
C VAL A 144 -7.05 8.97 15.47
N CYS A 145 -6.06 8.10 15.71
CA CYS A 145 -5.31 8.12 16.95
C CYS A 145 -4.55 9.43 17.17
N THR A 146 -4.11 10.12 16.12
CA THR A 146 -3.34 11.37 16.20
C THR A 146 -4.25 12.60 16.35
N ASP A 147 -5.32 12.67 15.56
CA ASP A 147 -6.26 13.80 15.53
C ASP A 147 -7.21 13.77 16.74
N TRP A 148 -7.60 12.59 17.21
CA TRP A 148 -8.61 12.40 18.27
C TRP A 148 -8.06 11.76 19.55
N GLY A 149 -6.84 11.21 19.51
CA GLY A 149 -6.16 10.64 20.67
C GLY A 149 -5.11 11.59 21.26
N VAL A 150 -5.43 12.14 22.43
CA VAL A 150 -4.56 12.92 23.34
C VAL A 150 -4.15 14.30 22.82
N SER A 151 -4.81 15.31 23.39
CA SER A 151 -4.33 16.69 23.50
C SER A 151 -2.82 16.76 23.79
N ALA A 152 -2.02 17.13 22.77
CA ALA A 152 -0.68 17.68 22.94
C ALA A 152 -0.67 19.01 23.73
N LEU A 153 -1.85 19.48 24.17
CA LEU A 153 -2.06 20.67 24.99
C LEU A 153 -1.87 20.47 26.50
N ARG A 154 -1.78 19.24 27.03
CA ARG A 154 -1.57 19.05 28.49
C ARG A 154 -0.11 19.05 28.94
N TYR A 155 0.84 18.60 28.11
CA TYR A 155 2.25 18.58 28.51
C TYR A 155 2.95 19.95 28.48
N ARG A 156 2.41 20.95 27.78
CA ARG A 156 2.99 22.31 27.74
C ARG A 156 2.43 23.25 28.81
N LEU A 157 1.27 22.95 29.39
CA LEU A 157 0.66 23.77 30.46
C LEU A 157 1.04 23.30 31.87
N GLU A 158 1.46 22.05 32.06
CA GLU A 158 1.95 21.59 33.38
C GLU A 158 3.41 21.98 33.65
N MET A 159 4.24 22.17 32.61
CA MET A 159 5.62 22.67 32.76
C MET A 159 5.70 24.19 32.99
N GLY A 160 4.63 24.95 32.77
CA GLY A 160 4.59 26.40 32.99
C GLY A 160 4.12 26.83 34.38
N ARG A 161 3.68 25.90 35.23
CA ARG A 161 3.12 26.22 36.56
C ARG A 161 4.12 26.03 37.71
N ALA A 162 5.25 25.38 37.45
CA ALA A 162 6.31 25.19 38.45
C ALA A 162 7.23 26.41 38.61
N ASP A 163 7.29 27.31 37.62
CA ASP A 163 8.21 28.46 37.64
C ASP A 163 7.64 29.76 38.25
N LEU A 164 6.36 29.79 38.65
CA LEU A 164 5.72 30.98 39.24
C LEU A 164 5.49 30.90 40.76
N ALA A 165 5.89 29.81 41.41
CA ALA A 165 5.74 29.65 42.87
C ALA A 165 7.01 29.99 43.68
N GLY A 166 8.11 30.38 43.01
CA GLY A 166 9.42 30.64 43.66
C GLY A 166 9.86 32.10 43.74
N ALA A 167 9.06 33.06 43.27
CA ALA A 167 9.41 34.48 43.29
C ALA A 167 8.37 35.27 44.08
N GLY A 168 8.53 35.32 45.41
CA GLY A 168 7.64 36.13 46.23
C GLY A 168 7.87 36.00 47.74
N SER A 169 8.83 36.80 48.21
CA SER A 169 9.07 37.25 49.60
C SER A 169 9.82 36.31 50.54
#